data_AF-A0A367IRG1-F1
#
_entry.id   AF-A0A367IRG1-F1
#
_cell.length_a   1.000
_cell.length_b   1.000
_cell.length_c   1.000
_cell.angle_alpha   90.00
_cell.angle_beta   90.00
_cell.angle_gamma   90.00
#
_symmetry.space_group_name_H-M   'P 1'
#
loop_
_entity.id
_entity.type
_entity.pdbx_description
1 polymer ?
#
loop_
_entity_poly.entity_id
_entity_poly.type
_entity_poly.pdbx_seq_one_letter_code
_entity_poly.pdbx_strand_id
1 'polypeptide(L)'
;LPTISATEYESVHTNRKSIVIHGDALRTRNMDNITLFDLLFTKEYNRTPSDQIVFAEASDPNNHITYGQLQDQVLRCAFGLKRMFNIQHGDVV
;
A
#
# COMPACT_ATOMS: atom_id res chain seq x y z
N LEU A 1 -21.12 -5.68 27.93
CA LEU A 1 -20.21 -4.92 28.81
C LEU A 1 -18.90 -5.68 28.89
N PRO A 2 -17.77 -5.18 28.38
CA PRO A 2 -16.51 -5.87 28.56
C PRO A 2 -15.91 -5.50 29.92
N THR A 3 -15.53 -6.54 30.67
CA THR A 3 -14.86 -6.46 31.96
C THR A 3 -13.42 -6.00 31.77
N ILE A 4 -13.05 -4.86 32.34
CA ILE A 4 -11.68 -4.36 32.40
C ILE A 4 -11.01 -5.01 33.61
N SER A 5 -9.92 -5.75 33.39
CA SER A 5 -9.04 -6.23 34.47
C SER A 5 -7.82 -5.30 34.52
N ALA A 6 -7.72 -4.50 35.58
CA ALA A 6 -6.53 -3.72 35.90
C ALA A 6 -5.69 -4.52 36.88
N THR A 7 -4.46 -4.88 36.50
CA THR A 7 -3.48 -5.43 37.43
C THR A 7 -2.61 -4.28 37.92
N GLU A 8 -2.77 -3.90 39.20
CA GLU A 8 -1.91 -2.92 39.86
C GLU A 8 -0.53 -3.55 40.15
N TYR A 9 0.52 -2.87 39.70
CA TYR A 9 1.87 -3.06 40.20
C TYR A 9 2.37 -1.70 40.69
N GLU A 10 2.46 -1.55 42.01
CA GLU A 10 3.15 -0.43 42.64
C GLU A 10 4.66 -0.67 42.60
N SER A 11 5.36 0.22 41.90
CA SER A 11 6.71 0.62 42.27
C SER A 11 6.91 2.09 41.88
N VAL A 12 7.01 2.95 42.91
CA VAL A 12 7.21 4.38 42.77
C VAL A 12 8.67 4.63 42.40
N HIS A 13 8.95 4.97 41.14
CA HIS A 13 10.10 5.77 40.68
C HIS A 13 9.71 6.47 39.36
N THR A 14 9.98 7.77 39.29
CA THR A 14 9.55 8.74 38.28
C THR A 14 9.88 8.32 36.84
N ASN A 15 8.88 8.02 36.03
CA ASN A 15 8.98 8.04 34.57
C ASN A 15 7.56 8.25 34.02
N ARG A 16 7.32 9.31 33.23
CA ARG A 16 6.05 9.49 32.54
C ARG A 16 5.91 8.33 31.55
N LYS A 17 5.27 7.23 31.94
CA LYS A 17 4.92 6.14 31.03
C LYS A 17 4.02 6.71 29.94
N SER A 18 4.57 6.90 28.75
CA SER A 18 3.79 7.19 27.56
C SER A 18 2.89 5.98 27.30
N ILE A 19 1.58 6.18 27.40
CA ILE A 19 0.62 5.16 26.96
C ILE A 19 0.66 5.17 25.43
N VAL A 20 1.26 4.14 24.83
CA VAL A 20 1.27 3.96 23.37
C VAL A 20 0.11 3.04 23.01
N ILE A 21 -0.97 3.63 22.50
CA ILE A 21 -2.11 2.89 21.96
C ILE A 21 -1.72 2.48 20.53
N HIS A 22 -1.44 1.20 20.34
CA HIS A 22 -1.32 0.62 19.01
C HIS A 22 -2.74 0.27 18.57
N GLY A 23 -3.22 0.85 17.47
CA GLY A 23 -4.42 0.35 16.81
C GLY A 23 -4.22 -1.12 16.44
N ASP A 24 -5.32 -1.88 16.31
CA ASP A 24 -5.25 -3.29 15.90
C ASP A 24 -4.30 -3.42 14.71
N ALA A 25 -3.16 -4.07 14.96
CA ALA A 25 -2.15 -4.23 13.94
C ALA A 25 -2.79 -5.06 12.82
N LEU A 26 -2.93 -4.46 11.64
CA LEU A 26 -3.16 -5.23 10.42
C LEU A 26 -2.12 -6.34 10.43
N ARG A 27 -2.58 -7.59 10.41
CA ARG A 27 -1.70 -8.76 10.29
C ARG A 27 -1.07 -8.72 8.91
N THR A 28 -0.06 -7.88 8.74
CA THR A 28 0.75 -7.82 7.54
C THR A 28 1.56 -9.09 7.51
N ARG A 29 1.40 -9.90 6.45
CA ARG A 29 2.39 -10.94 6.14
C ARG A 29 3.76 -10.27 6.05
N ASN A 30 4.83 -10.99 6.38
CA ASN A 30 6.16 -10.47 6.18
C ASN A 30 6.31 -10.05 4.70
N MET A 31 6.52 -8.74 4.46
CA MET A 31 6.63 -8.13 3.14
C MET A 31 8.08 -7.85 2.73
N ASP A 32 9.04 -8.38 3.48
CA ASP A 32 10.46 -8.21 3.18
C ASP A 32 10.72 -8.72 1.74
N ASN A 33 11.17 -7.83 0.86
CA ASN A 33 11.49 -8.04 -0.56
C ASN A 33 10.34 -8.01 -1.59
N ILE A 34 9.15 -7.51 -1.24
CA ILE A 34 8.06 -7.31 -2.23
C ILE A 34 8.15 -5.90 -2.82
N THR A 35 8.18 -5.76 -4.15
CA THR A 35 8.11 -4.44 -4.78
C THR A 35 6.67 -3.90 -4.74
N LEU A 36 6.50 -2.58 -4.74
CA LEU A 36 5.16 -1.99 -4.86
C LEU A 36 4.45 -2.44 -6.14
N PHE A 37 5.21 -2.65 -7.23
CA PHE A 37 4.65 -3.19 -8.46
C PHE A 37 4.09 -4.60 -8.26
N ASP A 38 4.83 -5.48 -7.57
CA ASP A 38 4.38 -6.86 -7.30
C ASP A 38 3.12 -6.87 -6.44
N LEU A 39 3.10 -6.05 -5.39
CA LEU A 39 1.94 -5.88 -4.51
C LEU A 39 0.70 -5.45 -5.30
N LEU A 40 0.87 -4.52 -6.24
CA LEU A 40 -0.24 -3.92 -6.97
C LEU A 40 -0.69 -4.72 -8.19
N PHE A 41 0.22 -5.43 -8.87
CA PHE A 41 -0.04 -5.94 -10.24
C PHE A 41 0.19 -7.45 -10.42
N THR A 42 0.67 -8.18 -9.41
CA THR A 42 0.84 -9.64 -9.52
C THR A 42 -0.31 -10.40 -8.89
N LYS A 43 -0.63 -11.56 -9.46
CA LYS A 43 -1.75 -12.42 -9.02
C LYS A 43 -1.58 -13.00 -7.61
N GLU A 44 -0.36 -13.00 -7.10
CA GLU A 44 -0.06 -13.45 -5.74
C GLU A 44 -0.69 -12.52 -4.69
N TYR A 45 -0.64 -11.20 -4.95
CA TYR A 45 -1.05 -10.17 -3.99
C TYR A 45 -2.32 -9.43 -4.41
N ASN A 46 -2.58 -9.31 -5.71
CA ASN A 46 -3.77 -8.64 -6.23
C ASN A 46 -4.50 -9.49 -7.28
N ARG A 47 -5.79 -9.75 -7.03
CA ARG A 47 -6.66 -10.56 -7.90
C ARG A 47 -7.72 -9.73 -8.63
N THR A 48 -7.54 -8.40 -8.68
CA THR A 48 -8.42 -7.49 -9.41
C THR A 48 -8.53 -7.94 -10.87
N PRO A 49 -9.75 -8.17 -11.40
CA PRO A 49 -9.97 -8.50 -12.81
C PRO A 49 -9.47 -7.42 -13.76
N SER A 50 -8.98 -7.80 -14.94
CA SER A 50 -8.40 -6.86 -15.92
C SER A 50 -9.38 -5.81 -16.46
N ASP A 51 -10.66 -6.14 -16.49
CA ASP A 51 -11.78 -5.31 -16.95
C ASP A 51 -12.38 -4.45 -15.84
N GLN A 52 -11.98 -4.64 -14.58
CA GLN A 52 -12.47 -3.83 -13.47
C GLN A 52 -12.03 -2.37 -13.63
N ILE A 53 -12.98 -1.45 -13.55
CA ILE A 53 -12.73 -0.01 -13.54
C ILE A 53 -12.03 0.37 -12.23
N VAL A 54 -10.88 1.03 -12.32
CA VAL A 54 -10.06 1.48 -11.16
C VAL A 54 -9.95 2.99 -11.06
N PHE A 55 -10.15 3.70 -12.17
CA PHE A 55 -10.31 5.14 -12.21
C PHE A 55 -11.46 5.48 -13.15
N ALA A 56 -12.31 6.42 -12.74
CA ALA A 56 -13.36 6.98 -13.57
C ALA A 56 -13.37 8.50 -13.36
N GLU A 57 -13.46 9.25 -14.44
CA GLU A 57 -13.56 10.69 -14.39
C GLU A 57 -14.92 11.10 -13.83
N ALA A 58 -14.94 12.02 -12.88
CA ALA A 58 -16.18 12.39 -12.20
C ALA A 58 -17.13 13.17 -13.12
N SER A 59 -16.56 13.97 -14.03
CA SER A 59 -17.34 14.75 -15.02
C SER A 59 -17.81 13.93 -16.22
N ASP A 60 -17.20 12.77 -16.48
CA ASP A 60 -17.60 11.84 -17.55
C ASP A 60 -17.34 10.39 -17.15
N PRO A 61 -18.36 9.69 -16.61
CA PRO A 61 -18.22 8.30 -16.19
C PRO A 61 -17.85 7.32 -17.32
N ASN A 62 -18.02 7.70 -18.60
CA ASN A 62 -17.58 6.87 -19.72
C ASN A 62 -16.06 6.96 -19.93
N ASN A 63 -15.44 8.03 -19.44
CA ASN A 63 -13.99 8.17 -19.42
C ASN A 63 -13.43 7.45 -18.18
N HIS A 64 -13.02 6.20 -18.38
CA HIS A 64 -12.51 5.35 -17.31
C HIS A 64 -11.28 4.57 -17.75
N ILE A 65 -10.52 4.12 -16.75
CA ILE A 65 -9.36 3.25 -16.92
C ILE A 65 -9.64 1.94 -16.19
N THR A 66 -9.51 0.83 -16.91
CA THR A 66 -9.57 -0.49 -16.31
C THR A 66 -8.23 -0.87 -15.68
N TYR A 67 -8.26 -1.82 -14.75
CA TYR A 67 -7.06 -2.32 -14.09
C TYR A 67 -6.01 -2.84 -15.10
N GLY A 68 -6.44 -3.56 -16.14
CA GLY A 68 -5.54 -4.05 -17.19
C GLY A 68 -4.93 -2.92 -18.02
N GLN A 69 -5.70 -1.86 -18.32
CA GLN A 69 -5.18 -0.68 -19.01
C GLN A 69 -4.17 0.07 -18.15
N LEU A 70 -4.44 0.24 -16.85
CA LEU A 70 -3.51 0.87 -15.91
C LEU A 70 -2.17 0.10 -15.85
N GLN A 71 -2.23 -1.23 -15.74
CA GLN A 71 -1.04 -2.07 -15.71
C GLN A 71 -0.18 -1.91 -16.98
N ASP A 72 -0.80 -1.96 -18.16
CA ASP A 72 -0.11 -1.76 -19.44
C ASP A 72 0.51 -0.34 -19.54
N GLN A 73 -0.22 0.69 -19.13
CA GLN A 73 0.27 2.07 -19.11
C GLN A 73 1.48 2.25 -18.19
N VAL A 74 1.46 1.66 -16.98
CA VAL A 74 2.59 1.72 -16.04
C VAL A 74 3.82 1.04 -16.64
N LEU A 75 3.68 -0.14 -17.24
CA LEU A 75 4.80 -0.85 -17.87
C LEU A 75 5.38 -0.09 -19.05
N ARG A 76 4.54 0.50 -19.90
CA ARG A 76 4.98 1.35 -21.02
C ARG A 76 5.69 2.60 -20.53
N CYS A 77 5.18 3.24 -19.48
CA CYS A 77 5.81 4.40 -18.86
C CYS A 77 7.19 4.04 -18.32
N ALA A 78 7.32 2.95 -17.55
CA ALA A 78 8.60 2.49 -17.01
C ALA A 78 9.62 2.19 -18.13
N PHE A 79 9.18 1.52 -19.20
CA PHE A 79 10.04 1.27 -20.37
C PHE A 79 10.46 2.58 -21.06
N GLY A 80 9.53 3.52 -21.25
CA GLY A 80 9.80 4.82 -21.85
C GLY A 80 10.81 5.64 -21.04
N LEU A 81 10.61 5.73 -19.73
CA LEU A 81 11.52 6.40 -18.79
C LEU A 81 12.93 5.82 -18.86
N LYS A 82 13.03 4.48 -18.85
CA LYS A 82 14.32 3.80 -18.98
C LYS A 82 14.97 4.07 -20.34
N ARG A 83 14.20 4.02 -21.43
CA ARG A 83 14.73 4.17 -22.78
C ARG A 83 15.13 5.60 -23.13
N MET A 84 14.34 6.59 -22.71
CA MET A 84 14.53 7.99 -23.13
C MET A 84 15.49 8.74 -22.22
N PHE A 85 15.44 8.48 -20.90
CA PHE A 85 16.19 9.24 -19.91
C PHE A 85 17.25 8.40 -19.20
N ASN A 86 17.31 7.10 -19.50
CA ASN A 86 18.18 6.14 -18.82
C ASN A 86 18.01 6.13 -17.29
N ILE A 87 16.78 6.38 -16.80
CA ILE A 87 16.46 6.38 -15.37
C ILE A 87 16.94 5.08 -14.71
N GLN A 88 17.50 5.21 -13.51
CA GLN A 88 18.08 4.16 -12.69
C GLN A 88 17.57 4.24 -11.25
N HIS A 89 17.89 3.20 -10.48
CA HIS A 89 17.60 3.20 -9.05
C HIS A 89 18.33 4.36 -8.36
N GLY A 90 17.58 5.19 -7.64
CA GLY A 90 18.11 6.39 -6.97
C GLY A 90 17.81 7.70 -7.70
N ASP A 91 17.38 7.63 -8.97
CA ASP A 91 16.91 8.80 -9.70
C ASP A 91 15.50 9.22 -9.25
N VAL A 92 15.19 10.51 -9.41
CA VAL A 92 13.90 11.11 -9.07
C VAL A 92 13.24 11.65 -10.34
N VAL A 93 11.95 11.35 -10.51
CA VAL A 93 11.10 11.76 -11.66
C VAL A 93 10.17 12.88 -11.22
#